data_AF-A0A914FMV3-F1
#
_entry.id   AF-A0A914FMV3-F1
#
_cell.length_a   1.000
_cell.length_b   1.000
_cell.length_c   1.000
_cell.angle_alpha   90.00
_cell.angle_beta   90.00
_cell.angle_gamma   90.00
#
_symmetry.space_group_name_H-M   'P 1'
#
loop_
_entity.id
_entity.type
_entity.pdbx_description
1 polymer ?
#
loop_
_entity_poly.entity_id
_entity_poly.type
_entity_poly.pdbx_seq_one_letter_code
_entity_poly.pdbx_strand_id
1 'polypeptide(L)'
;MSDLKVLKDYVPNEVTQHDEFIKKYPKYDGRGVVIAILDGGLDVSLDGMQQTTTGHAKVIDCIDFTGAGNVDTSIIRKINDKNTIIGLSGRVLKKMRKKTIEKENKKLKQKLEDKKMKKESKENFKAINEYLKSSEDLSKDSLMADCIVWFNGKQWQTCIDTSFIGDLSDAKVLTDFCDEHEYGTIFEQITYSIKIHKNGHLLEIFTSYINHGTQVSHVAAANFPNEPERNGIAPGAQIILMNIFDSKNARHFNVLKNAVSSKAHTLG
;
A
#
# COMPACT_ATOMS: atom_id res chain seq x y z
N MET A 1 8.29 -13.71 7.43
CA MET A 1 7.20 -14.26 6.62
C MET A 1 6.84 -15.69 7.09
N SER A 2 6.71 -15.85 8.41
CA SER A 2 6.31 -17.08 9.09
C SER A 2 5.61 -16.63 10.36
N ASP A 3 4.51 -17.30 10.70
CA ASP A 3 3.67 -17.08 11.89
C ASP A 3 2.54 -16.06 11.78
N LEU A 4 1.75 -16.12 10.70
CA LEU A 4 0.30 -16.00 10.93
C LEU A 4 -0.11 -17.29 11.64
N LYS A 5 -0.03 -17.30 12.98
CA LYS A 5 -0.63 -18.36 13.80
C LYS A 5 -2.02 -18.67 13.25
N VAL A 6 -2.30 -19.96 13.08
CA VAL A 6 -3.54 -20.48 12.51
C VAL A 6 -4.71 -19.68 13.08
N LEU A 7 -5.48 -19.02 12.20
CA LEU A 7 -6.61 -18.15 12.57
C LEU A 7 -7.57 -18.84 13.55
N LYS A 8 -7.63 -20.17 13.46
CA LYS A 8 -8.38 -21.09 14.32
C LYS A 8 -8.14 -20.89 15.82
N ASP A 9 -6.97 -20.42 16.25
CA ASP A 9 -6.70 -20.14 17.67
C ASP A 9 -7.36 -18.84 18.17
N TYR A 10 -7.70 -17.93 17.25
CA TYR A 10 -8.30 -16.63 17.56
C TYR A 10 -9.81 -16.59 17.30
N VAL A 11 -10.33 -17.50 16.47
CA VAL A 11 -11.76 -17.58 16.15
C VAL A 11 -12.34 -18.83 16.83
N PRO A 12 -13.21 -18.68 17.85
CA PRO A 12 -13.76 -19.82 18.60
C PRO A 12 -14.88 -20.52 17.81
N ASN A 13 -14.55 -21.06 16.63
CA ASN A 13 -15.50 -21.66 15.69
C ASN A 13 -16.30 -22.81 16.32
N GLU A 14 -15.66 -23.63 17.16
CA GLU A 14 -16.31 -24.74 17.85
C GLU A 14 -17.34 -24.24 18.87
N VAL A 15 -16.96 -23.27 19.71
CA VAL A 15 -17.84 -22.72 20.76
C VAL A 15 -19.00 -21.93 20.17
N THR A 16 -18.77 -21.25 19.04
CA THR A 16 -19.80 -20.48 18.31
C THR A 16 -20.66 -21.34 17.37
N GLN A 17 -20.38 -22.65 17.27
CA GLN A 17 -21.04 -23.58 16.34
C GLN A 17 -20.97 -23.14 14.88
N HIS A 18 -19.99 -22.31 14.53
CA HIS A 18 -19.83 -21.79 13.18
C HIS A 18 -19.63 -22.91 12.16
N ASP A 19 -18.78 -23.88 12.49
CA ASP A 19 -18.47 -25.03 11.62
C ASP A 19 -19.72 -25.89 11.36
N GLU A 20 -20.57 -26.09 12.38
CA GLU A 20 -21.83 -26.83 12.23
C GLU A 20 -22.84 -26.06 11.38
N PHE A 21 -22.92 -24.74 11.58
CA PHE A 21 -23.81 -23.87 10.81
C PHE A 21 -23.46 -23.89 9.32
N ILE A 22 -22.18 -23.73 8.96
CA ILE A 22 -21.73 -23.73 7.57
C ILE A 22 -21.88 -25.13 6.95
N LYS A 23 -21.62 -26.21 7.70
CA LYS A 23 -21.90 -27.58 7.22
C LYS A 23 -23.38 -27.79 6.90
N LYS A 24 -24.28 -27.25 7.73
CA LYS A 24 -25.73 -27.36 7.55
C LYS A 24 -26.24 -26.44 6.43
N TYR A 25 -25.65 -25.27 6.28
CA TYR A 25 -26.02 -24.26 5.28
C TYR A 25 -24.81 -23.79 4.45
N PRO A 26 -24.28 -24.62 3.53
CA PRO A 26 -23.02 -24.32 2.83
C PRO A 26 -23.03 -23.06 1.94
N LYS A 27 -24.21 -22.50 1.66
CA LYS A 27 -24.37 -21.26 0.88
C LYS A 27 -24.53 -20.01 1.75
N TYR A 28 -24.53 -20.15 3.07
CA TYR A 28 -24.76 -19.06 4.03
C TYR A 28 -23.41 -18.60 4.60
N ASP A 29 -22.45 -18.40 3.69
CA ASP A 29 -21.05 -18.05 3.96
C ASP A 29 -20.79 -16.54 3.84
N GLY A 30 -21.84 -15.73 3.76
CA GLY A 30 -21.76 -14.28 3.55
C GLY A 30 -21.73 -13.83 2.09
N ARG A 31 -21.92 -14.73 1.12
CA ARG A 31 -22.07 -14.34 -0.30
C ARG A 31 -23.15 -13.26 -0.48
N GLY A 32 -22.85 -12.26 -1.31
CA GLY A 32 -23.76 -11.12 -1.55
C GLY A 32 -23.81 -10.11 -0.40
N VAL A 33 -23.00 -10.28 0.65
CA VAL A 33 -22.85 -9.30 1.75
C VAL A 33 -21.55 -8.52 1.56
N VAL A 34 -21.61 -7.23 1.87
CA VAL A 34 -20.44 -6.34 1.94
C VAL A 34 -20.23 -5.92 3.39
N ILE A 35 -19.02 -6.12 3.89
CA ILE A 35 -18.59 -5.74 5.24
C ILE A 35 -17.73 -4.49 5.15
N ALA A 36 -18.07 -3.44 5.88
CA ALA A 36 -17.22 -2.27 6.05
C ALA A 36 -16.33 -2.46 7.30
N ILE A 37 -15.01 -2.39 7.12
CA ILE A 37 -14.02 -2.47 8.20
C ILE A 37 -13.46 -1.07 8.46
N LEU A 38 -13.78 -0.53 9.62
CA LEU A 38 -13.31 0.79 10.07
C LEU A 38 -12.11 0.58 11.01
N ASP A 39 -10.90 0.58 10.44
CA ASP A 39 -9.67 0.21 11.16
C ASP A 39 -8.41 0.89 10.57
N GLY A 40 -7.23 0.74 11.19
CA GLY A 40 -5.96 1.41 10.85
C GLY A 40 -5.24 0.87 9.61
N GLY A 41 -5.96 0.27 8.67
CA GLY A 41 -5.42 -0.32 7.45
C GLY A 41 -5.42 -1.84 7.43
N LEU A 42 -5.44 -2.40 6.22
CA LEU A 42 -5.34 -3.83 5.93
C LEU A 42 -4.39 -4.04 4.75
N ASP A 43 -3.54 -5.06 4.87
CA ASP A 43 -2.69 -5.50 3.77
C ASP A 43 -3.50 -6.33 2.76
N VAL A 44 -3.85 -5.68 1.64
CA VAL A 44 -4.63 -6.27 0.55
C VAL A 44 -3.87 -7.35 -0.22
N SER A 45 -2.55 -7.49 0.00
CA SER A 45 -1.72 -8.48 -0.70
C SER A 45 -1.82 -9.89 -0.12
N LEU A 46 -2.50 -10.05 1.03
CA LEU A 46 -2.57 -11.33 1.73
C LEU A 46 -3.47 -12.34 1.00
N ASP A 47 -3.06 -13.61 0.99
CA ASP A 47 -3.75 -14.68 0.26
C ASP A 47 -5.23 -14.80 0.60
N GLY A 48 -5.58 -14.67 1.90
CA GLY A 48 -6.96 -14.72 2.37
C GLY A 48 -7.82 -13.53 1.93
N MET A 49 -7.19 -12.47 1.41
CA MET A 49 -7.80 -11.20 1.01
C MET A 49 -7.92 -11.03 -0.51
N GLN A 50 -7.69 -12.10 -1.29
CA GLN A 50 -7.74 -12.00 -2.75
C GLN A 50 -9.16 -12.15 -3.32
N GLN A 51 -9.87 -13.21 -2.96
CA GLN A 51 -11.16 -13.54 -3.56
C GLN A 51 -12.18 -14.09 -2.54
N THR A 52 -13.46 -13.93 -2.83
CA THR A 52 -14.57 -14.59 -2.12
C THR A 52 -14.69 -16.06 -2.52
N THR A 53 -15.51 -16.83 -1.80
CA THR A 53 -15.87 -18.23 -2.16
C THR A 53 -16.54 -18.36 -3.52
N THR A 54 -16.98 -17.24 -4.12
CA THR A 54 -17.63 -17.20 -5.45
C THR A 54 -16.72 -16.62 -6.54
N GLY A 55 -15.44 -16.35 -6.23
CA GLY A 55 -14.45 -15.87 -7.21
C GLY A 55 -14.44 -14.36 -7.43
N HIS A 56 -15.33 -13.60 -6.81
CA HIS A 56 -15.29 -12.13 -6.85
C HIS A 56 -14.13 -11.59 -6.01
N ALA A 57 -13.62 -10.39 -6.35
CA ALA A 57 -12.64 -9.67 -5.53
C ALA A 57 -13.12 -9.56 -4.08
N LYS A 58 -12.23 -9.90 -3.14
CA LYS A 58 -12.55 -9.89 -1.71
C LYS A 58 -12.59 -8.47 -1.17
N VAL A 59 -11.55 -7.68 -1.41
CA VAL A 59 -11.51 -6.26 -1.05
C VAL A 59 -11.92 -5.46 -2.29
N ILE A 60 -12.97 -4.65 -2.19
CA ILE A 60 -13.52 -3.90 -3.33
C ILE A 60 -13.27 -2.40 -3.26
N ASP A 61 -12.83 -1.89 -2.11
CA ASP A 61 -12.51 -0.48 -1.93
C ASP A 61 -11.62 -0.26 -0.71
N CYS A 62 -10.75 0.75 -0.79
CA CYS A 62 -9.85 1.19 0.26
C CYS A 62 -9.92 2.71 0.34
N ILE A 63 -10.48 3.25 1.43
CA ILE A 63 -10.70 4.69 1.58
C ILE A 63 -9.97 5.20 2.82
N ASP A 64 -9.20 6.28 2.71
CA ASP A 64 -8.63 7.00 3.83
C ASP A 64 -9.50 8.21 4.24
N PHE A 65 -10.32 8.04 5.29
CA PHE A 65 -11.15 9.13 5.81
C PHE A 65 -10.35 10.15 6.64
N THR A 66 -9.08 9.88 6.93
CA THR A 66 -8.24 10.80 7.70
C THR A 66 -7.57 11.85 6.83
N GLY A 67 -7.40 11.54 5.53
CA GLY A 67 -6.67 12.36 4.58
C GLY A 67 -5.16 12.38 4.83
N ALA A 68 -4.63 11.51 5.69
CA ALA A 68 -3.20 11.40 5.95
C ALA A 68 -2.42 10.95 4.71
N GLY A 69 -3.05 10.19 3.82
CA GLY A 69 -2.51 9.73 2.55
C GLY A 69 -2.69 10.70 1.38
N ASN A 70 -3.26 11.89 1.60
CA ASN A 70 -3.58 12.81 0.51
C ASN A 70 -2.34 13.54 -0.01
N VAL A 71 -2.15 13.51 -1.32
CA VAL A 71 -1.11 14.22 -2.05
C VAL A 71 -1.77 15.16 -3.06
N ASP A 72 -1.47 16.46 -2.96
CA ASP A 72 -1.88 17.45 -3.95
C ASP A 72 -1.08 17.26 -5.24
N THR A 73 -1.79 16.91 -6.32
CA THR A 73 -1.23 16.68 -7.65
C THR A 73 -1.72 17.71 -8.67
N SER A 74 -2.18 18.88 -8.20
CA SER A 74 -2.66 19.98 -9.06
C SER A 74 -1.56 20.68 -9.87
N ILE A 75 -0.28 20.52 -9.50
CA ILE A 75 0.84 21.13 -10.21
C ILE A 75 1.15 20.35 -11.50
N ILE A 76 0.80 20.94 -12.63
CA ILE A 76 1.05 20.36 -13.96
C ILE A 76 2.49 20.65 -14.41
N ARG A 77 3.21 19.59 -14.82
CA ARG A 77 4.54 19.67 -15.44
C ARG A 77 4.52 19.00 -16.81
N LYS A 78 5.25 19.59 -17.77
CA LYS A 78 5.51 18.97 -19.08
C LYS A 78 6.80 18.16 -19.03
N ILE A 79 6.79 17.00 -19.68
CA ILE A 79 8.01 16.23 -19.93
C ILE A 79 8.91 17.06 -20.85
N ASN A 80 10.20 17.14 -20.53
CA ASN A 80 11.17 17.84 -21.36
C ASN A 80 11.67 16.98 -22.54
N ASP A 81 12.46 17.57 -23.44
CA ASP A 81 13.01 16.90 -24.63
C ASP A 81 13.89 15.68 -24.32
N LYS A 82 14.33 15.52 -23.06
CA LYS A 82 15.15 14.40 -22.58
C LYS A 82 14.31 13.29 -21.93
N ASN A 83 12.98 13.34 -22.02
CA ASN A 83 12.05 12.42 -21.35
C ASN A 83 12.21 12.39 -19.83
N THR A 84 12.49 13.54 -19.21
CA THR A 84 12.54 13.68 -17.75
C THR A 84 11.59 14.76 -17.23
N ILE A 85 11.24 14.65 -15.95
CA ILE A 85 10.42 15.62 -15.21
C ILE A 85 11.19 16.02 -13.95
N ILE A 86 11.12 17.29 -13.54
CA ILE A 86 11.66 17.71 -12.23
C ILE A 86 10.52 17.61 -11.21
N GLY A 87 10.68 16.74 -10.22
CA GLY A 87 9.75 16.56 -9.11
C GLY A 87 9.71 17.77 -8.18
N LEU A 88 8.72 17.84 -7.29
CA LEU A 88 8.62 18.94 -6.31
C LEU A 88 9.74 18.86 -5.27
N SER A 89 10.29 17.67 -5.06
CA SER A 89 11.53 17.46 -4.28
C SER A 89 12.78 18.12 -4.91
N GLY A 90 12.70 18.55 -6.18
CA GLY A 90 13.84 18.97 -6.98
C GLY A 90 14.60 17.82 -7.66
N ARG A 91 14.22 16.56 -7.41
CA ARG A 91 14.81 15.39 -8.08
C ARG A 91 14.42 15.33 -9.56
N VAL A 92 15.33 14.83 -10.39
CA VAL A 92 15.04 14.54 -11.80
C VAL A 92 14.46 13.14 -11.90
N LEU A 93 13.16 13.08 -12.22
CA LEU A 93 12.40 11.85 -12.41
C LEU A 93 12.60 11.35 -13.84
N LYS A 94 13.05 10.10 -13.98
CA LYS A 94 13.35 9.49 -15.28
C LYS A 94 12.99 8.02 -15.31
N LYS A 95 12.43 7.56 -16.43
CA LYS A 95 12.23 6.12 -16.71
C LYS A 95 13.47 5.62 -17.44
N MET A 96 14.43 5.03 -16.73
CA MET A 96 15.62 4.49 -17.37
C MET A 96 15.31 3.08 -17.92
N ARG A 97 15.63 2.82 -19.18
CA ARG A 97 15.61 1.43 -19.70
C ARG A 97 16.74 0.64 -19.01
N LYS A 98 16.48 -0.55 -18.45
CA LYS A 98 17.47 -1.43 -17.78
C LYS A 98 18.84 -1.50 -18.48
N LYS A 99 18.87 -1.57 -19.82
CA LYS A 99 20.11 -1.59 -20.63
C LYS A 99 20.98 -0.33 -20.51
N THR A 100 20.36 0.84 -20.27
CA THR A 100 21.07 2.12 -20.06
C THR A 100 21.62 2.21 -18.65
N ILE A 101 20.86 1.71 -17.65
CA ILE A 101 21.28 1.64 -16.23
C ILE A 101 22.52 0.77 -16.09
N GLU A 102 22.58 -0.42 -16.70
CA GLU A 102 23.77 -1.28 -16.66
C GLU A 102 25.01 -0.58 -17.24
N LYS A 103 24.83 0.18 -18.32
CA LYS A 103 25.91 0.90 -19.01
C LYS A 103 26.40 2.09 -18.19
N GLU A 104 25.50 2.81 -17.52
CA GLU A 104 25.85 3.89 -16.58
C GLU A 104 26.47 3.36 -15.28
N ASN A 105 25.93 2.28 -14.71
CA ASN A 105 26.48 1.62 -13.52
C ASN A 105 27.88 1.08 -13.78
N LYS A 106 28.15 0.54 -14.99
CA LYS A 106 29.50 0.14 -15.40
C LYS A 106 30.45 1.34 -15.48
N LYS A 107 30.00 2.48 -16.01
CA LYS A 107 30.79 3.73 -16.02
C LYS A 107 31.04 4.32 -14.63
N LEU A 108 30.05 4.23 -13.73
CA LEU A 108 30.14 4.71 -12.34
C LEU A 108 31.06 3.82 -11.49
N LYS A 109 30.96 2.49 -11.62
CA LYS A 109 31.88 1.54 -10.98
C LYS A 109 33.33 1.81 -11.38
N GLN A 110 33.59 2.01 -12.68
CA GLN A 110 34.92 2.35 -13.18
C GLN A 110 35.45 3.65 -12.54
N LYS A 111 34.62 4.71 -12.48
CA LYS A 111 34.98 5.99 -11.84
C LYS A 111 35.22 5.88 -10.33
N LEU A 112 34.53 4.97 -9.64
CA LEU A 112 34.65 4.75 -8.21
C LEU A 112 35.90 3.95 -7.87
N GLU A 113 36.26 2.97 -8.70
CA GLU A 113 37.53 2.23 -8.63
C GLU A 113 38.73 3.17 -8.82
N ASP A 114 38.65 4.11 -9.77
CA ASP A 114 39.67 5.13 -10.00
C ASP A 114 39.83 6.11 -8.81
N LYS A 115 38.76 6.36 -8.04
CA LYS A 115 38.78 7.22 -6.84
C LYS A 115 39.25 6.48 -5.58
N LYS A 116 39.01 5.16 -5.47
CA LYS A 116 39.41 4.35 -4.32
C LYS A 116 40.92 4.23 -4.15
N MET A 117 41.68 4.32 -5.25
CA MET A 117 43.15 4.34 -5.24
C MET A 117 43.82 5.55 -4.54
N LYS A 118 43.06 6.57 -4.10
CA LYS A 118 43.64 7.80 -3.51
C LYS A 118 43.29 8.10 -2.05
N LYS A 119 42.43 7.34 -1.37
CA LYS A 119 41.97 7.75 -0.02
C LYS A 119 41.59 6.58 0.89
N GLU A 120 42.46 5.58 1.01
CA GLU A 120 42.29 4.53 2.02
C GLU A 120 43.47 4.52 2.98
N SER A 121 43.32 5.22 4.11
CA SER A 121 43.95 4.84 5.38
C SER A 121 43.26 5.57 6.56
N LYS A 122 42.52 4.79 7.36
CA LYS A 122 42.21 4.96 8.80
C LYS A 122 41.05 5.85 9.31
N GLU A 123 40.33 6.63 8.50
CA GLU A 123 39.23 7.49 9.04
C GLU A 123 37.85 6.81 9.20
N ASN A 124 37.57 5.72 8.49
CA ASN A 124 36.18 5.22 8.34
C ASN A 124 35.56 4.62 9.62
N PHE A 125 36.31 4.00 10.52
CA PHE A 125 35.71 3.33 11.69
C PHE A 125 35.25 4.32 12.79
N LYS A 126 35.85 5.51 12.85
CA LYS A 126 35.47 6.54 13.82
C LYS A 126 34.25 7.34 13.35
N ALA A 127 34.18 7.62 12.04
CA ALA A 127 33.05 8.32 11.42
C ALA A 127 31.74 7.52 11.47
N ILE A 128 31.79 6.18 11.36
CA ILE A 128 30.60 5.31 11.46
C ILE A 128 29.97 5.39 12.86
N ASN A 129 30.77 5.42 13.92
CA ASN A 129 30.26 5.55 15.30
C ASN A 129 29.78 6.97 15.64
N GLU A 130 30.33 8.02 15.03
CA GLU A 130 29.79 9.38 15.13
C GLU A 130 28.48 9.52 14.35
N TYR A 131 28.36 8.88 13.18
CA TYR A 131 27.12 8.84 12.40
C TYR A 131 25.97 8.13 13.14
N LEU A 132 26.26 7.00 13.80
CA LEU A 132 25.28 6.30 14.66
C LEU A 132 24.85 7.09 15.89
N LYS A 133 25.63 8.08 16.33
CA LYS A 133 25.20 9.03 17.38
C LYS A 133 24.36 10.18 16.83
N SER A 134 24.55 10.55 15.56
CA SER A 134 23.68 11.53 14.89
C SER A 134 22.34 10.94 14.41
N SER A 135 22.19 9.61 14.37
CA SER A 135 20.95 8.96 13.92
C SER A 135 19.80 9.07 14.93
N GLU A 136 20.03 9.50 16.16
CA GLU A 136 18.95 9.89 17.08
C GLU A 136 18.31 11.24 16.69
N ASP A 137 18.95 12.02 15.79
CA ASP A 137 18.44 13.30 15.26
C ASP A 137 17.67 13.13 13.92
N LEU A 138 17.55 11.89 13.40
CA LEU A 138 16.89 11.54 12.12
C LEU A 138 15.37 11.75 12.09
N SER A 139 14.77 12.31 13.14
CA SER A 139 13.40 12.81 13.09
C SER A 139 13.21 13.95 12.07
N LYS A 140 14.30 14.51 11.51
CA LYS A 140 14.28 15.59 10.51
C LYS A 140 14.32 15.17 9.04
N ASP A 141 14.77 13.95 8.70
CA ASP A 141 14.83 13.49 7.31
C ASP A 141 13.74 12.44 7.05
N SER A 142 12.49 12.89 6.98
CA SER A 142 11.39 12.05 6.49
C SER A 142 11.64 11.69 5.02
N LEU A 143 11.62 10.41 4.68
CA LEU A 143 11.70 9.96 3.29
C LEU A 143 10.52 10.51 2.49
N MET A 144 10.79 11.41 1.55
CA MET A 144 9.78 11.95 0.64
C MET A 144 9.88 11.24 -0.71
N ALA A 145 8.77 10.69 -1.20
CA ALA A 145 8.66 10.16 -2.56
C ALA A 145 8.01 11.21 -3.48
N ASP A 146 8.43 11.26 -4.75
CA ASP A 146 7.69 12.01 -5.77
C ASP A 146 6.58 11.13 -6.35
N CYS A 147 5.39 11.72 -6.52
CA CYS A 147 4.25 11.08 -7.17
C CYS A 147 3.96 11.78 -8.49
N ILE A 148 3.64 11.01 -9.53
CA ILE A 148 3.23 11.56 -10.83
C ILE A 148 1.87 10.98 -11.17
N VAL A 149 0.90 11.85 -11.49
CA VAL A 149 -0.43 11.47 -11.96
C VAL A 149 -0.63 11.98 -13.39
N TRP A 150 -1.19 11.15 -14.27
CA TRP A 150 -1.51 11.53 -15.64
C TRP A 150 -2.73 10.77 -16.16
N PHE A 151 -3.38 11.34 -17.18
CA PHE A 151 -4.44 10.65 -17.92
C PHE A 151 -3.86 10.00 -19.17
N ASN A 152 -4.11 8.71 -19.37
CA ASN A 152 -3.56 7.97 -20.52
C ASN A 152 -4.47 7.98 -21.76
N GLY A 153 -5.58 8.72 -21.74
CA GLY A 153 -6.62 8.73 -22.78
C GLY A 153 -7.82 7.85 -22.46
N LYS A 154 -7.69 6.90 -21.52
CA LYS A 154 -8.76 6.02 -21.04
C LYS A 154 -9.06 6.22 -19.56
N GLN A 155 -8.02 6.25 -18.72
CA GLN A 155 -8.14 6.36 -17.27
C GLN A 155 -6.97 7.13 -16.65
N TRP A 156 -7.18 7.62 -15.44
CA TRP A 156 -6.13 8.22 -14.63
C TRP A 156 -5.18 7.14 -14.12
N GLN A 157 -3.88 7.45 -14.14
CA GLN A 157 -2.84 6.57 -13.65
C GLN A 157 -1.87 7.36 -12.80
N THR A 158 -1.16 6.65 -11.93
CA THR A 158 -0.10 7.20 -11.10
C THR A 158 1.11 6.29 -11.04
N CYS A 159 2.27 6.86 -10.77
CA CYS A 159 3.44 6.12 -10.28
C CYS A 159 4.10 6.89 -9.13
N ILE A 160 4.61 6.15 -8.17
CA ILE A 160 5.31 6.68 -7.00
C ILE A 160 6.79 6.30 -7.09
N ASP A 161 7.68 7.26 -6.88
CA ASP A 161 9.12 7.03 -6.79
C ASP A 161 9.49 6.33 -5.49
N THR A 162 9.28 5.03 -5.43
CA THR A 162 9.67 4.18 -4.29
C THR A 162 11.19 3.94 -4.22
N SER A 163 11.96 4.41 -5.20
CA SER A 163 13.43 4.43 -5.15
C SER A 163 13.97 5.60 -4.30
N PHE A 164 13.16 6.65 -4.13
CA PHE A 164 13.51 7.92 -3.45
C PHE A 164 14.70 8.66 -4.07
N ILE A 165 15.17 8.26 -5.25
CA ILE A 165 16.31 8.87 -5.96
C ILE A 165 15.94 9.39 -7.36
N GLY A 166 14.65 9.38 -7.71
CA GLY A 166 14.12 9.82 -9.00
C GLY A 166 14.19 8.77 -10.11
N ASP A 167 14.46 7.51 -9.79
CA ASP A 167 14.46 6.41 -10.76
C ASP A 167 13.09 5.72 -10.82
N LEU A 168 12.37 5.95 -11.92
CA LEU A 168 11.04 5.41 -12.16
C LEU A 168 11.06 4.12 -13.00
N SER A 169 12.22 3.50 -13.18
CA SER A 169 12.38 2.33 -14.05
C SER A 169 11.58 1.12 -13.60
N ASP A 170 11.56 0.90 -12.28
CA ASP A 170 10.84 -0.19 -11.62
C ASP A 170 9.58 0.31 -10.89
N ALA A 171 9.21 1.59 -11.08
CA ALA A 171 8.00 2.16 -10.49
C ALA A 171 6.76 1.51 -11.11
N LYS A 172 5.94 0.87 -10.27
CA LYS A 172 4.66 0.31 -10.69
C LYS A 172 3.70 1.45 -11.07
N VAL A 173 3.04 1.30 -12.21
CA VAL A 173 1.96 2.19 -12.63
C VAL A 173 0.66 1.61 -12.08
N LEU A 174 -0.09 2.42 -11.35
CA LEU A 174 -1.36 2.04 -10.73
C LEU A 174 -2.50 2.94 -11.23
N THR A 175 -3.71 2.46 -11.10
CA THR A 175 -4.96 3.22 -11.31
C THR A 175 -5.81 3.17 -10.06
N ASP A 176 -7.01 3.75 -10.08
CA ASP A 176 -7.91 3.65 -8.92
C ASP A 176 -8.10 2.19 -8.52
N PHE A 177 -7.95 1.91 -7.23
CA PHE A 177 -8.04 0.57 -6.69
C PHE A 177 -9.39 -0.09 -7.01
N CYS A 178 -10.49 0.67 -7.07
CA CYS A 178 -11.80 0.10 -7.38
C CYS A 178 -11.90 -0.43 -8.82
N ASP A 179 -11.07 0.06 -9.73
CA ASP A 179 -11.14 -0.32 -11.14
C ASP A 179 -10.39 -1.64 -11.39
N GLU A 180 -9.14 -1.71 -10.92
CA GLU A 180 -8.21 -2.82 -11.27
C GLU A 180 -7.79 -3.67 -10.06
N HIS A 181 -8.13 -3.27 -8.83
CA HIS A 181 -7.75 -3.95 -7.58
C HIS A 181 -6.23 -4.15 -7.41
N GLU A 182 -5.43 -3.28 -8.04
CA GLU A 182 -3.97 -3.33 -7.99
C GLU A 182 -3.39 -2.53 -6.82
N TYR A 183 -2.31 -3.05 -6.26
CA TYR A 183 -1.53 -2.39 -5.21
C TYR A 183 -0.04 -2.35 -5.56
N GLY A 184 0.68 -1.41 -4.96
CA GLY A 184 2.15 -1.33 -5.00
C GLY A 184 2.76 -1.70 -3.65
N THR A 185 4.10 -1.78 -3.61
CA THR A 185 4.84 -2.02 -2.38
C THR A 185 5.96 -0.99 -2.21
N ILE A 186 6.23 -0.61 -0.96
CA ILE A 186 7.37 0.21 -0.54
C ILE A 186 8.28 -0.71 0.30
N PHE A 187 9.57 -0.74 -0.03
CA PHE A 187 10.57 -1.61 0.61
C PHE A 187 10.19 -3.10 0.67
N GLU A 188 9.33 -3.56 -0.25
CA GLU A 188 8.78 -4.93 -0.27
C GLU A 188 8.02 -5.34 1.02
N GLN A 189 7.73 -4.39 1.90
CA GLN A 189 7.15 -4.65 3.22
C GLN A 189 5.83 -3.91 3.45
N ILE A 190 5.66 -2.75 2.82
CA ILE A 190 4.48 -1.92 3.03
C ILE A 190 3.68 -1.90 1.73
N THR A 191 2.52 -2.53 1.75
CA THR A 191 1.56 -2.47 0.64
C THR A 191 0.85 -1.12 0.65
N TYR A 192 0.59 -0.59 -0.54
CA TYR A 192 -0.25 0.58 -0.72
C TYR A 192 -1.19 0.41 -1.92
N SER A 193 -2.38 0.97 -1.78
CA SER A 193 -3.32 1.16 -2.89
C SER A 193 -3.55 2.65 -3.09
N ILE A 194 -4.13 3.03 -4.23
CA ILE A 194 -4.34 4.42 -4.57
C ILE A 194 -5.76 4.68 -5.03
N LYS A 195 -6.23 5.90 -4.78
CA LYS A 195 -7.41 6.47 -5.43
C LYS A 195 -7.05 7.80 -6.06
N ILE A 196 -7.68 8.12 -7.18
CA ILE A 196 -7.42 9.37 -7.91
C ILE A 196 -8.71 10.18 -7.97
N HIS A 197 -8.71 11.32 -7.30
CA HIS A 197 -9.87 12.19 -7.16
C HIS A 197 -9.69 13.49 -7.95
N LYS A 198 -10.80 14.23 -8.07
CA LYS A 198 -10.81 15.61 -8.58
C LYS A 198 -10.10 15.76 -9.93
N ASN A 199 -10.34 14.83 -10.86
CA ASN A 199 -9.71 14.81 -12.19
C ASN A 199 -8.17 14.85 -12.13
N GLY A 200 -7.58 14.02 -11.26
CA GLY A 200 -6.13 13.88 -11.18
C GLY A 200 -5.43 14.92 -10.30
N HIS A 201 -6.15 15.82 -9.64
CA HIS A 201 -5.58 16.84 -8.76
C HIS A 201 -5.42 16.41 -7.30
N LEU A 202 -5.96 15.25 -6.93
CA LEU A 202 -5.80 14.69 -5.60
C LEU A 202 -5.52 13.19 -5.73
N LEU A 203 -4.35 12.77 -5.27
CA LEU A 203 -3.97 11.38 -5.11
C LEU A 203 -4.17 11.01 -3.63
N GLU A 204 -4.97 9.97 -3.37
CA GLU A 204 -5.11 9.38 -2.04
C GLU A 204 -4.28 8.08 -2.02
N ILE A 205 -3.34 7.97 -1.07
CA ILE A 205 -2.51 6.79 -0.88
C ILE A 205 -2.96 6.07 0.40
N PHE A 206 -3.51 4.88 0.25
CA PHE A 206 -3.91 4.05 1.37
C PHE A 206 -2.82 3.03 1.67
N THR A 207 -2.18 3.12 2.83
CA THR A 207 -1.11 2.19 3.26
C THR A 207 -1.58 1.25 4.37
N SER A 208 -1.02 0.05 4.38
CA SER A 208 -1.28 -0.95 5.41
C SER A 208 -0.07 -1.10 6.32
N TYR A 209 0.12 -0.16 7.25
CA TYR A 209 1.23 -0.24 8.21
C TYR A 209 0.81 -0.87 9.55
N ILE A 210 -0.48 -0.84 9.89
CA ILE A 210 -0.99 -1.34 11.17
C ILE A 210 -1.69 -2.67 10.96
N ASN A 211 -1.19 -3.72 11.61
CA ASN A 211 -1.69 -5.09 11.44
C ASN A 211 -3.08 -5.34 12.04
N HIS A 212 -3.65 -4.40 12.80
CA HIS A 212 -4.93 -4.59 13.49
C HIS A 212 -6.11 -4.77 12.51
N GLY A 213 -6.26 -3.87 11.54
CA GLY A 213 -7.32 -3.99 10.53
C GLY A 213 -7.17 -5.23 9.64
N THR A 214 -5.93 -5.64 9.36
CA THR A 214 -5.64 -6.94 8.73
C THR A 214 -6.21 -8.11 9.53
N GLN A 215 -5.95 -8.16 10.84
CA GLN A 215 -6.43 -9.24 11.71
C GLN A 215 -7.96 -9.25 11.81
N VAL A 216 -8.57 -8.07 12.02
CA VAL A 216 -10.02 -7.91 12.09
C VAL A 216 -10.69 -8.42 10.81
N SER A 217 -10.17 -8.04 9.65
CA SER A 217 -10.73 -8.48 8.37
C SER A 217 -10.49 -9.96 8.09
N HIS A 218 -9.36 -10.51 8.54
CA HIS A 218 -9.12 -11.94 8.44
C HIS A 218 -10.17 -12.74 9.21
N VAL A 219 -10.39 -12.38 10.48
CA VAL A 219 -11.43 -13.01 11.31
C VAL A 219 -12.81 -12.84 10.67
N ALA A 220 -13.10 -11.65 10.13
CA ALA A 220 -14.41 -11.37 9.54
C ALA A 220 -14.68 -12.20 8.29
N ALA A 221 -13.76 -12.23 7.32
CA ALA A 221 -14.09 -12.72 5.98
C ALA A 221 -12.92 -13.25 5.14
N ALA A 222 -11.77 -13.64 5.74
CA ALA A 222 -10.72 -14.30 4.96
C ALA A 222 -11.24 -15.55 4.25
N ASN A 223 -10.75 -15.79 3.03
CA ASN A 223 -11.08 -16.97 2.26
C ASN A 223 -9.82 -17.63 1.72
N PHE A 224 -9.59 -18.88 2.15
CA PHE A 224 -8.49 -19.75 1.74
C PHE A 224 -9.09 -20.97 1.04
N PRO A 225 -9.24 -20.96 -0.31
CA PRO A 225 -9.90 -22.03 -1.05
C PRO A 225 -9.28 -23.42 -0.83
N ASN A 226 -7.97 -23.48 -0.59
CA ASN A 226 -7.21 -24.72 -0.40
C ASN A 226 -7.09 -25.14 1.07
N GLU A 227 -7.39 -24.24 2.00
CA GLU A 227 -7.26 -24.45 3.46
C GLU A 227 -8.49 -23.85 4.18
N PRO A 228 -9.71 -24.37 3.96
CA PRO A 228 -10.95 -23.75 4.45
C PRO A 228 -11.02 -23.60 5.98
N GLU A 229 -10.24 -24.38 6.73
CA GLU A 229 -10.08 -24.27 8.19
C GLU A 229 -9.43 -22.95 8.64
N ARG A 230 -8.79 -22.22 7.71
CA ARG A 230 -8.21 -20.89 7.94
C ARG A 230 -9.17 -19.75 7.58
N ASN A 231 -10.36 -20.06 7.07
CA ASN A 231 -11.34 -19.04 6.70
C ASN A 231 -11.74 -18.17 7.90
N GLY A 232 -12.07 -16.92 7.59
CA GLY A 232 -12.85 -16.09 8.50
C GLY A 232 -14.30 -16.57 8.58
N ILE A 233 -15.10 -15.88 9.39
CA ILE A 233 -16.51 -16.24 9.64
C ILE A 233 -17.38 -16.14 8.37
N ALA A 234 -17.13 -15.17 7.49
CA ALA A 234 -17.92 -14.93 6.28
C ALA A 234 -17.04 -14.93 5.01
N PRO A 235 -16.47 -16.08 4.61
CA PRO A 235 -15.52 -16.16 3.49
C PRO A 235 -16.17 -15.84 2.13
N GLY A 236 -17.50 -15.80 2.03
CA GLY A 236 -18.23 -15.34 0.85
C GLY A 236 -18.44 -13.82 0.77
N ALA A 237 -18.26 -13.08 1.87
CA ALA A 237 -18.50 -11.65 1.90
C ALA A 237 -17.38 -10.84 1.24
N GLN A 238 -17.72 -9.67 0.70
CA GLN A 238 -16.75 -8.68 0.22
C GLN A 238 -16.44 -7.67 1.33
N ILE A 239 -15.31 -6.98 1.23
CA ILE A 239 -14.80 -6.03 2.22
C ILE A 239 -14.60 -4.67 1.57
N ILE A 240 -15.03 -3.64 2.28
CA ILE A 240 -14.65 -2.25 2.07
C ILE A 240 -13.80 -1.82 3.26
N LEU A 241 -12.64 -1.26 3.00
CA LEU A 241 -11.73 -0.76 4.02
C LEU A 241 -11.89 0.75 4.19
N MET A 242 -11.98 1.18 5.43
CA MET A 242 -12.11 2.58 5.81
C MET A 242 -11.08 2.91 6.88
N ASN A 243 -10.00 3.59 6.50
CA ASN A 243 -9.04 4.07 7.47
C ASN A 243 -9.62 5.25 8.25
N ILE A 244 -9.66 5.10 9.58
CA ILE A 244 -10.15 6.12 10.52
C ILE A 244 -9.07 6.55 11.53
N PHE A 245 -7.86 6.03 11.39
CA PHE A 245 -6.72 6.37 12.24
C PHE A 245 -5.75 7.27 11.47
N ASP A 246 -5.45 8.44 12.03
CA ASP A 246 -4.49 9.34 11.41
C ASP A 246 -3.05 8.85 11.61
N SER A 247 -2.07 9.56 11.03
CA SER A 247 -0.65 9.22 11.13
C SER A 247 -0.08 9.22 12.56
N LYS A 248 -0.84 9.72 13.55
CA LYS A 248 -0.51 9.69 14.99
C LYS A 248 -1.36 8.69 15.76
N ASN A 249 -2.12 7.83 15.07
CA ASN A 249 -3.12 6.92 15.64
C ASN A 249 -4.20 7.63 16.47
N ALA A 250 -4.42 8.93 16.25
CA ALA A 250 -5.45 9.66 16.97
C ALA A 250 -6.82 9.35 16.38
N ARG A 251 -7.81 9.27 17.27
CA ARG A 251 -9.20 8.95 16.94
C ARG A 251 -10.01 10.24 16.95
N HIS A 252 -10.46 10.66 15.78
CA HIS A 252 -11.30 11.84 15.65
C HIS A 252 -12.75 11.40 15.43
N PHE A 253 -13.65 11.75 16.35
CA PHE A 253 -15.06 11.38 16.27
C PHE A 253 -15.72 11.81 14.95
N ASN A 254 -15.28 12.95 14.40
CA ASN A 254 -15.76 13.45 13.12
C ASN A 254 -15.38 12.54 11.94
N VAL A 255 -14.20 11.93 11.96
CA VAL A 255 -13.75 10.97 10.93
C VAL A 255 -14.64 9.74 10.95
N LEU A 256 -14.92 9.20 12.15
CA LEU A 256 -15.85 8.07 12.32
C LEU A 256 -17.26 8.42 11.81
N LYS A 257 -17.77 9.60 12.17
CA LYS A 257 -19.09 10.07 11.71
C LYS A 257 -19.14 10.17 10.18
N ASN A 258 -18.10 10.69 9.55
CA ASN A 258 -18.00 10.81 8.10
C ASN A 258 -17.96 9.44 7.42
N ALA A 259 -17.15 8.50 7.94
CA ALA A 259 -17.04 7.15 7.42
C ALA A 259 -18.42 6.44 7.40
N VAL A 260 -19.13 6.46 8.54
CA VAL A 260 -20.47 5.86 8.66
C VAL A 260 -21.50 6.53 7.75
N SER A 261 -21.42 7.85 7.57
CA SER A 261 -22.39 8.59 6.74
C SER A 261 -22.16 8.45 5.23
N SER A 262 -20.91 8.21 4.81
CA SER A 262 -20.49 8.27 3.40
C SER A 262 -21.00 7.12 2.52
N LYS A 263 -21.25 5.93 3.09
CA LYS A 263 -21.64 4.72 2.32
C LYS A 263 -23.09 4.29 2.44
N ALA A 264 -23.92 5.03 3.17
CA ALA A 264 -25.37 4.89 3.08
C ALA A 264 -25.93 5.27 1.68
N HIS A 265 -25.11 5.86 0.79
CA HIS A 265 -25.52 6.35 -0.52
C HIS A 265 -24.89 5.65 -1.74
N THR A 266 -23.88 4.78 -1.59
CA THR A 266 -23.12 4.21 -2.72
C THR A 266 -23.37 2.71 -2.96
N LEU A 267 -24.09 2.04 -2.07
CA LEU A 267 -24.39 0.59 -2.13
C LEU A 267 -25.90 0.31 -2.35
N GLY A 268 -26.67 1.33 -2.76
CA GLY A 268 -28.09 1.24 -3.09
C GLY A 268 -28.34 1.22 -4.58
#